data_AF-A0A2T0R377-F1
#
_entry.id   AF-A0A2T0R377-F1
#
_cell.length_a   1.000
_cell.length_b   1.000
_cell.length_c   1.000
_cell.angle_alpha   90.00
_cell.angle_beta   90.00
_cell.angle_gamma   90.00
#
_symmetry.space_group_name_H-M   'P 1'
#
loop_
_entity.id
_entity.type
_entity.pdbx_description
1 polymer ?
#
loop_
_entity_poly.entity_id
_entity_poly.type
_entity_poly.pdbx_seq_one_letter_code
_entity_poly.pdbx_strand_id
1 'polypeptide(L)'
;MSTDDGRHGHDEQEEVGAWGGTGYVRREPDPTVVAWWQQLPEATRAELAALRPGQVLPRGAAHALQVIGVQAPEVVVTEDGRRVRRGVASRDVISTVLMVRLTHSERRLV
;
A
#
# COMPACT_ATOMS: atom_id res chain seq x y z
N MET A 1 -9.17 40.38 -46.23
CA MET A 1 -8.05 40.58 -45.30
C MET A 1 -8.29 39.68 -44.11
N SER A 2 -7.34 38.78 -43.88
CA SER A 2 -7.34 37.72 -42.89
C SER A 2 -6.99 38.21 -41.48
N THR A 3 -7.59 37.56 -40.49
CA THR A 3 -7.03 37.19 -39.16
C THR A 3 -8.06 36.21 -38.58
N ASP A 4 -7.88 34.88 -38.61
CA ASP A 4 -6.91 34.06 -37.88
C ASP A 4 -6.70 34.53 -36.43
N ASP A 5 -7.33 33.82 -35.50
CA ASP A 5 -6.84 33.70 -34.13
C ASP A 5 -7.32 32.36 -33.57
N GLY A 6 -6.42 31.38 -33.70
CA GLY A 6 -6.58 30.04 -33.16
C GLY A 6 -6.63 30.08 -31.63
N ARG A 7 -7.72 29.57 -31.06
CA ARG A 7 -7.69 29.03 -29.70
C ARG A 7 -7.55 27.52 -29.78
N HIS A 8 -6.30 27.10 -29.67
CA HIS A 8 -5.91 25.77 -29.25
C HIS A 8 -6.72 25.37 -28.02
N GLY A 9 -7.59 24.36 -28.21
CA GLY A 9 -8.02 23.52 -27.11
C GLY A 9 -6.76 22.95 -26.48
N HIS A 10 -6.63 23.16 -25.18
CA HIS A 10 -5.59 22.56 -24.36
C HIS A 10 -5.94 21.07 -24.29
N ASP A 11 -5.47 20.31 -25.29
CA ASP A 11 -5.44 18.86 -25.21
C ASP A 11 -4.65 18.52 -23.95
N GLU A 12 -5.34 17.90 -23.01
CA GLU A 12 -4.77 17.22 -21.86
C GLU A 12 -3.82 16.15 -22.41
N GLN A 13 -2.56 16.52 -22.59
CA GLN A 13 -1.49 15.58 -22.89
C GLN A 13 -1.25 14.75 -21.63
N GLU A 14 -2.08 13.72 -21.46
CA GLU A 14 -1.66 12.48 -20.83
C GLU A 14 -0.37 12.05 -21.54
N GLU A 15 0.78 12.30 -20.90
CA GLU A 15 2.05 11.72 -21.31
C GLU A 15 1.96 10.20 -21.13
N VAL A 16 1.35 9.53 -22.09
CA VAL A 16 1.40 8.09 -22.25
C VAL A 16 2.79 7.75 -22.77
N GLY A 17 3.75 7.64 -21.85
CA GLY A 17 5.09 7.15 -22.13
C GLY A 17 5.02 5.70 -22.64
N ALA A 18 4.98 5.55 -23.96
CA ALA A 18 5.05 4.26 -24.64
C ALA A 18 6.49 3.71 -24.61
N TRP A 19 6.84 3.03 -23.53
CA TRP A 19 7.95 2.08 -23.51
C TRP A 19 7.40 0.67 -23.48
N GLY A 20 7.79 -0.13 -24.47
CA GLY A 20 7.18 -1.39 -24.84
C GLY A 20 7.06 -2.42 -23.70
N GLY A 21 5.95 -3.15 -23.71
CA GLY A 21 5.79 -4.44 -23.05
C GLY A 21 5.60 -4.38 -21.55
N THR A 22 4.35 -4.52 -21.10
CA THR A 22 3.88 -4.42 -19.70
C THR A 22 3.89 -2.99 -19.17
N GLY A 23 2.77 -2.29 -19.37
CA GLY A 23 2.51 -1.02 -18.71
C GLY A 23 2.49 -1.24 -17.20
N TYR A 24 3.60 -0.98 -16.54
CA TYR A 24 3.62 -0.78 -15.10
C TYR A 24 2.90 0.54 -14.86
N VAL A 25 1.59 0.48 -14.61
CA VAL A 25 0.85 1.63 -14.11
C VAL A 25 1.49 1.97 -12.77
N ARG A 26 2.30 3.03 -12.76
CA ARG A 26 2.87 3.60 -11.53
C ARG A 26 1.70 4.17 -10.76
N ARG A 27 1.06 3.33 -9.95
CA ARG A 27 -0.03 3.77 -9.08
C ARG A 27 0.59 4.64 -8.01
N GLU A 28 0.23 5.93 -8.02
CA GLU A 28 0.65 6.81 -6.94
C GLU A 28 0.12 6.25 -5.61
N PRO A 29 0.99 6.12 -4.60
CA PRO A 29 0.62 5.58 -3.31
C PRO A 29 -0.31 6.57 -2.61
N ASP A 30 -1.41 6.05 -2.06
CA ASP A 30 -2.40 6.85 -1.35
C ASP A 30 -1.72 7.63 -0.20
N PRO A 31 -1.80 8.97 -0.20
CA PRO A 31 -1.16 9.81 0.82
C PRO A 31 -1.65 9.48 2.24
N THR A 32 -2.87 8.95 2.39
CA THR A 32 -3.44 8.52 3.67
C THR A 32 -2.71 7.29 4.20
N VAL A 33 -2.45 6.31 3.34
CA VAL A 33 -1.73 5.08 3.70
C VAL A 33 -0.27 5.41 4.01
N VAL A 34 0.32 6.33 3.26
CA VAL A 34 1.66 6.89 3.51
C VAL A 34 1.73 7.55 4.90
N ALA A 35 0.81 8.47 5.21
CA ALA A 35 0.78 9.18 6.48
C ALA A 35 0.56 8.21 7.67
N TRP A 36 -0.33 7.25 7.51
CA TRP A 36 -0.54 6.16 8.47
C TRP A 36 0.76 5.43 8.77
N TRP A 37 1.48 4.97 7.75
CA TRP A 37 2.73 4.23 7.93
C TRP A 37 3.78 5.04 8.69
N GLN A 38 3.85 6.34 8.44
CA GLN A 38 4.79 7.23 9.13
C GLN A 38 4.46 7.44 10.62
N GLN A 39 3.18 7.39 10.98
CA GLN A 39 2.71 7.57 12.35
C GLN A 39 2.83 6.30 13.21
N LEU A 40 3.05 5.14 12.60
CA LEU A 40 3.20 3.88 13.34
C LEU A 40 4.48 3.86 14.19
N PRO A 41 4.42 3.30 15.41
CA PRO A 41 5.61 3.00 16.20
C PRO A 41 6.60 2.14 15.41
N GLU A 42 7.90 2.34 15.62
CA GLU A 42 8.95 1.60 14.91
C GLU A 42 8.80 0.08 15.06
N ALA A 43 8.48 -0.40 16.27
CA ALA A 43 8.22 -1.81 16.53
C ALA A 43 7.08 -2.36 15.66
N THR A 44 5.96 -1.63 15.53
CA THR A 44 4.82 -2.03 14.69
C THR A 44 5.18 -2.03 13.21
N ARG A 45 5.99 -1.06 12.74
CA ARG A 45 6.49 -1.07 11.36
C ARG A 45 7.40 -2.27 11.09
N ALA A 46 8.26 -2.62 12.04
CA ALA A 46 9.13 -3.80 11.93
C ALA A 46 8.31 -5.09 11.88
N GLU A 47 7.28 -5.24 12.73
CA GLU A 47 6.34 -6.36 12.70
C GLU A 47 5.66 -6.48 11.33
N LEU A 48 5.07 -5.40 10.83
CA LEU A 48 4.41 -5.37 9.52
C LEU A 48 5.40 -5.68 8.39
N ALA A 49 6.61 -5.12 8.45
CA ALA A 49 7.66 -5.34 7.47
C ALA A 49 8.19 -6.78 7.43
N ALA A 50 8.12 -7.50 8.56
CA ALA A 50 8.57 -8.88 8.68
C ALA A 50 7.50 -9.91 8.28
N LEU A 51 6.25 -9.49 8.08
CA LEU A 51 5.15 -10.39 7.75
C LEU A 51 5.45 -11.25 6.50
N ARG A 52 5.00 -12.49 6.55
CA ARG A 52 4.98 -13.42 5.43
C ARG A 52 3.55 -13.79 5.06
N PRO A 53 3.26 -14.10 3.79
CA PRO A 53 1.95 -14.59 3.38
C PRO A 53 1.53 -15.80 4.22
N GLY A 54 0.28 -15.81 4.69
CA GLY A 54 -0.26 -16.90 5.51
C GLY A 54 0.14 -16.86 6.99
N GLN A 55 0.98 -15.91 7.41
CA GLN A 55 1.34 -15.74 8.81
C GLN A 55 0.20 -15.10 9.60
N VAL A 56 0.01 -15.55 10.84
CA VAL A 56 -0.90 -14.90 11.80
C VAL A 56 -0.38 -13.50 12.12
N LEU A 57 -1.27 -12.51 12.04
CA LEU A 57 -0.94 -11.12 12.34
C LEU A 57 -0.73 -10.94 13.84
N PRO A 58 0.38 -10.29 14.27
CA PRO A 58 0.49 -9.76 15.62
C PRO A 58 -0.68 -8.81 15.93
N ARG A 59 -1.13 -8.76 17.19
CA ARG A 59 -2.28 -7.92 17.59
C ARG A 59 -2.10 -6.45 17.20
N GLY A 60 -0.90 -5.91 17.42
CA GLY A 60 -0.56 -4.51 17.06
C GLY A 60 -0.66 -4.26 15.56
N ALA A 61 -0.08 -5.15 14.75
CA ALA A 61 -0.17 -5.11 13.29
C ALA A 61 -1.62 -5.23 12.78
N ALA A 62 -2.42 -6.14 13.33
CA ALA A 62 -3.82 -6.32 12.94
C ALA A 62 -4.66 -5.06 13.23
N HIS A 63 -4.49 -4.46 14.42
CA HIS A 63 -5.17 -3.21 14.76
C HIS A 63 -4.73 -2.06 13.84
N ALA A 64 -3.44 -1.94 13.56
CA ALA A 64 -2.92 -0.91 12.66
C ALA A 64 -3.52 -1.00 11.25
N LEU A 65 -3.70 -2.21 10.71
CA LEU A 65 -4.30 -2.44 9.39
C LEU A 65 -5.80 -2.11 9.37
N GLN A 66 -6.54 -2.38 10.46
CA GLN A 66 -7.95 -2.02 10.57
C GLN A 66 -8.19 -0.50 10.51
N VAL A 67 -7.27 0.30 11.05
CA VAL A 67 -7.36 1.78 11.03
C VAL A 67 -7.44 2.33 9.60
N ILE A 68 -6.77 1.67 8.64
CA ILE A 68 -6.79 2.05 7.21
C ILE A 68 -7.80 1.23 6.40
N GLY A 69 -8.70 0.50 7.07
CA GLY A 69 -9.74 -0.29 6.42
C GLY A 69 -9.24 -1.57 5.73
N VAL A 70 -7.97 -1.96 5.93
CA VAL A 70 -7.44 -3.20 5.35
C VAL A 70 -7.97 -4.38 6.16
N GLN A 71 -8.85 -5.15 5.54
CA GLN A 71 -9.42 -6.34 6.15
C GLN A 71 -8.47 -7.53 5.97
N ALA A 72 -8.13 -8.18 7.09
CA ALA A 72 -7.38 -9.43 7.08
C ALA A 72 -8.34 -10.61 7.24
N PRO A 73 -8.24 -11.67 6.42
CA PRO A 73 -9.01 -12.88 6.64
C PRO A 73 -8.66 -13.51 8.00
N GLU A 74 -9.64 -14.12 8.66
CA GLU A 74 -9.44 -14.73 9.97
C GLU A 74 -9.27 -16.25 9.88
N VAL A 75 -8.42 -16.79 10.73
CA VAL A 75 -8.29 -18.23 10.98
C VAL A 75 -8.46 -18.52 12.47
N VAL A 76 -8.86 -19.76 12.79
CA VAL A 76 -8.94 -20.23 14.17
C VAL A 76 -7.60 -20.85 14.54
N VAL A 77 -6.97 -20.32 15.59
CA VAL A 77 -5.75 -20.87 16.19
C VAL A 77 -6.01 -21.33 17.62
N THR A 78 -5.20 -22.24 18.12
CA THR A 78 -5.23 -22.64 19.53
C THR A 78 -4.15 -21.88 20.28
N GLU A 79 -4.54 -21.04 21.23
CA GLU A 79 -3.66 -20.31 22.14
C GLU A 79 -4.05 -20.66 23.57
N ASP A 80 -3.09 -21.06 24.41
CA ASP A 80 -3.31 -21.44 25.82
C ASP A 80 -4.46 -22.45 26.02
N GLY A 81 -4.58 -23.41 25.09
CA GLY A 81 -5.65 -24.42 25.10
C GLY A 81 -7.03 -23.92 24.66
N ARG A 82 -7.16 -22.66 24.25
CA ARG A 82 -8.41 -22.04 23.79
C ARG A 82 -8.37 -21.76 22.29
N ARG A 83 -9.50 -21.97 21.62
CA ARG A 83 -9.66 -21.60 20.21
C ARG A 83 -9.93 -20.09 20.12
N VAL A 84 -9.09 -19.38 19.38
CA VAL A 84 -9.21 -17.93 19.20
C VAL A 84 -9.12 -17.59 17.72
N ARG A 85 -9.90 -16.61 17.27
CA ARG A 85 -9.81 -16.08 15.91
C ARG A 85 -8.67 -15.06 15.81
N ARG A 86 -7.87 -15.17 14.75
CA ARG A 86 -6.77 -14.28 14.45
C ARG A 86 -6.77 -13.91 12.97
N GLY A 87 -6.50 -12.64 12.68
CA GLY A 87 -6.25 -12.19 11.31
C GLY A 87 -4.97 -12.81 10.75
N VAL A 88 -4.95 -13.01 9.44
CA VAL A 88 -3.82 -13.58 8.70
C VAL A 88 -3.36 -12.60 7.63
N ALA A 89 -2.05 -12.55 7.43
CA ALA A 89 -1.43 -11.78 6.36
C ALA A 89 -1.81 -12.38 4.99
N SER A 90 -2.88 -11.84 4.39
CA SER A 90 -3.26 -12.15 3.02
C SER A 90 -2.28 -11.51 2.03
N ARG A 91 -2.38 -11.91 0.75
CA ARG A 91 -1.62 -11.29 -0.33
C ARG A 91 -1.86 -9.77 -0.40
N ASP A 92 -3.09 -9.32 -0.15
CA ASP A 92 -3.45 -7.90 -0.19
C ASP A 92 -2.84 -7.12 0.97
N VAL A 93 -2.84 -7.71 2.17
CA VAL A 93 -2.15 -7.15 3.34
C VAL A 93 -0.65 -6.97 3.04
N ILE A 94 0.00 -8.03 2.54
CA ILE A 94 1.42 -7.99 2.19
C ILE A 94 1.69 -6.97 1.09
N SER A 95 0.86 -6.94 0.04
CA SER A 95 0.99 -5.98 -1.06
C SER A 95 0.85 -4.54 -0.58
N THR A 96 -0.08 -4.26 0.33
CA THR A 96 -0.30 -2.91 0.89
C THR A 96 0.91 -2.45 1.70
N VAL A 97 1.42 -3.32 2.58
CA VAL A 97 2.62 -3.03 3.38
C VAL A 97 3.85 -2.85 2.47
N LEU A 98 4.03 -3.69 1.46
CA LEU A 98 5.14 -3.57 0.51
C LEU A 98 5.08 -2.29 -0.32
N MET A 99 3.90 -1.92 -0.82
CA MET A 99 3.70 -0.70 -1.59
C MET A 99 4.12 0.54 -0.79
N VAL A 100 3.67 0.65 0.47
CA VAL A 100 4.00 1.79 1.30
C VAL A 100 5.48 1.76 1.71
N ARG A 101 6.05 0.58 1.98
CA ARG A 101 7.47 0.43 2.29
C ARG A 101 8.35 0.88 1.13
N LEU A 102 8.11 0.41 -0.08
CA LEU A 102 8.95 0.74 -1.24
C LEU A 102 8.85 2.24 -1.57
N THR A 103 7.66 2.82 -1.45
CA THR A 103 7.43 4.27 -1.58
C THR A 103 8.28 5.10 -0.60
N HIS A 104 8.50 4.60 0.62
CA HIS A 104 9.22 5.32 1.66
C HIS A 104 10.69 4.96 1.81
N SER A 105 11.08 3.73 1.47
CA SER A 105 12.45 3.23 1.64
C SER A 105 13.39 3.80 0.59
N GLU A 106 12.88 4.22 -0.58
CA GLU A 106 13.69 4.70 -1.70
C GLU A 106 13.82 6.22 -1.80
N ARG A 107 13.13 7.00 -0.95
CA ARG A 107 13.35 8.46 -0.86
C ARG A 107 14.55 8.89 0.00
N ARG A 108 15.33 7.93 0.52
CA ARG A 108 16.52 8.19 1.36
C ARG A 108 17.87 7.90 0.66
N LEU A 109 17.87 7.77 -0.67
CA LEU A 109 19.09 7.78 -1.49
C LEU A 109 19.15 9.07 -2.31
N VAL A 110 19.33 10.21 -1.64
CA VAL A 110 19.90 11.43 -2.22
C VAL A 110 20.68 12.16 -1.16
#